data_AF-A0A163U2P3-F1
#
_entry.id   AF-A0A163U2P3-F1
#
_cell.length_a   1.000
_cell.length_b   1.000
_cell.length_c   1.000
_cell.angle_alpha   90.00
_cell.angle_beta   90.00
_cell.angle_gamma   90.00
#
_symmetry.space_group_name_H-M   'P 1'
#
loop_
_entity.id
_entity.type
_entity.pdbx_description
1 polymer ?
#
loop_
_entity_poly.entity_id
_entity_poly.type
_entity_poly.pdbx_seq_one_letter_code
_entity_poly.pdbx_strand_id
1 'polypeptide(L)'
;MENPLELIEKFNNLCFTLSEEDIFELDKEDNGPIHNVISNINRHCFGVKLFDDENGLAVEMYYINNDSKLKGDIICLDLNDPDYFQLLLQFCVLLSDDYDGVDSINAFNIYQTRLRSFLEKSGFHTTTSLELKMFKDNHTVFASASKKRGFINVKMIDRVEFYRKFYNNNYLTEIFPEKDYVYLMVNDDTSFIKIGTSKKPNFREKTLQSQEPNIHMIALWCCDKKLEKELHSKFAVKRIRGEWFRLSFKDLKHIEDFMSSKTGTAVNNSLAK
;
A
#
# COMPACT_ATOMS: atom_id res chain seq x y z
N MET A 1 15.62 15.75 8.14
CA MET A 1 14.78 14.83 8.91
C MET A 1 13.79 15.70 9.64
N GLU A 2 12.59 15.84 9.08
CA GLU A 2 11.51 16.59 9.73
C GLU A 2 11.11 15.94 11.06
N ASN A 3 10.60 16.76 11.95
CA ASN A 3 10.12 16.33 13.25
C ASN A 3 8.86 15.46 13.04
N PRO A 4 8.83 14.20 13.50
CA PRO A 4 7.64 13.33 13.36
C PRO A 4 6.35 13.96 13.87
N LEU A 5 6.43 14.90 14.83
CA LEU A 5 5.28 15.64 15.35
C LEU A 5 4.71 16.63 14.33
N GLU A 6 5.56 17.28 13.53
CA GLU A 6 5.14 18.25 12.50
C GLU A 6 4.37 17.54 11.37
N LEU A 7 4.82 16.36 10.95
CA LEU A 7 4.12 15.57 9.92
C LEU A 7 2.74 15.09 10.40
N ILE A 8 2.62 14.69 11.66
CA ILE A 8 1.33 14.28 12.24
C ILE A 8 0.37 15.47 12.32
N GLU A 9 0.85 16.63 12.77
CA GLU A 9 0.04 17.85 12.83
C GLU A 9 -0.43 18.26 11.43
N LYS A 10 0.48 18.24 10.45
CA LYS A 10 0.18 18.50 9.04
C LYS A 10 -0.87 17.52 8.51
N PHE A 11 -0.72 16.23 8.77
CA PHE A 11 -1.70 15.22 8.38
C PHE A 11 -3.09 15.51 8.96
N ASN A 12 -3.18 15.81 10.26
CA ASN A 12 -4.45 16.09 10.93
C ASN A 12 -5.14 17.35 10.38
N ASN A 13 -4.38 18.32 9.87
CA ASN A 13 -4.92 19.53 9.27
C ASN A 13 -5.42 19.33 7.82
N LEU A 14 -5.04 18.23 7.18
CA LEU A 14 -5.34 17.94 5.77
C LEU A 14 -6.37 16.82 5.59
N CYS A 15 -6.61 16.02 6.64
CA CYS A 15 -7.47 14.85 6.63
C CYS A 15 -8.77 15.12 7.39
N PHE A 16 -9.92 14.79 6.77
CA PHE A 16 -11.24 15.03 7.33
C PHE A 16 -12.15 13.82 7.13
N THR A 17 -13.03 13.58 8.10
CA THR A 17 -14.12 12.61 7.97
C THR A 17 -15.33 13.29 7.35
N LEU A 18 -15.92 12.64 6.35
CA LEU A 18 -17.11 13.09 5.64
C LEU A 18 -18.38 12.58 6.31
N SER A 19 -19.28 13.50 6.64
CA SER A 19 -20.65 13.19 7.05
C SER A 19 -21.51 12.73 5.86
N GLU A 20 -22.73 12.24 6.14
CA GLU A 20 -23.67 11.90 5.08
C GLU A 20 -24.01 13.13 4.23
N GLU A 21 -24.23 14.28 4.88
CA GLU A 21 -24.48 15.55 4.22
C GLU A 21 -23.33 15.95 3.29
N ASP A 22 -22.08 15.85 3.75
CA ASP A 22 -20.89 16.14 2.92
C ASP A 22 -20.83 15.24 1.69
N ILE A 23 -21.17 13.95 1.85
CA ILE A 23 -21.18 12.97 0.77
C ILE A 23 -22.26 13.30 -0.27
N PHE A 24 -23.46 13.70 0.17
CA PHE A 24 -24.51 14.14 -0.75
C PHE A 24 -24.14 15.42 -1.49
N GLU A 25 -23.41 16.35 -0.86
CA GLU A 25 -22.88 17.53 -1.55
C GLU A 25 -21.83 17.15 -2.59
N LEU A 26 -20.90 16.24 -2.25
CA LEU A 26 -19.91 15.73 -3.21
C LEU A 26 -20.55 15.02 -4.40
N ASP A 27 -21.65 14.28 -4.20
CA ASP A 27 -22.38 13.58 -5.26
C ASP A 27 -22.91 14.52 -6.35
N LYS A 28 -23.23 15.78 -6.00
CA LYS A 28 -23.75 16.76 -6.97
C LYS A 28 -22.78 17.06 -8.10
N GLU A 29 -21.48 16.94 -7.83
CA GLU A 29 -20.40 17.15 -8.79
C GLU A 29 -19.81 15.82 -9.30
N ASP A 30 -20.25 14.70 -8.75
CA ASP A 30 -19.75 13.38 -9.11
C ASP A 30 -20.38 12.87 -10.41
N ASN A 31 -19.61 12.08 -11.14
CA ASN A 31 -20.06 11.49 -12.40
C ASN A 31 -20.53 10.03 -12.22
N GLY A 32 -21.10 9.70 -11.05
CA GLY A 32 -21.77 8.43 -10.75
C GLY A 32 -21.13 7.51 -9.70
N PRO A 33 -19.79 7.41 -9.51
CA PRO A 33 -19.20 6.57 -8.47
C PRO A 33 -19.78 6.74 -7.07
N ILE A 34 -19.97 7.98 -6.59
CA ILE A 34 -20.56 8.29 -5.29
C ILE A 34 -22.04 7.89 -5.28
N HIS A 35 -22.79 8.28 -6.30
CA HIS A 35 -24.20 7.94 -6.44
C HIS A 35 -24.45 6.43 -6.39
N ASN A 36 -23.54 5.64 -6.99
CA ASN A 36 -23.61 4.18 -6.95
C ASN A 36 -23.41 3.63 -5.53
N VAL A 37 -22.62 4.29 -4.69
CA VAL A 37 -22.44 3.92 -3.28
C VAL A 37 -23.65 4.31 -2.44
N ILE A 38 -24.17 5.52 -2.64
CA ILE A 38 -25.42 6.00 -2.01
C ILE A 38 -26.58 5.06 -2.34
N SER A 39 -26.68 4.64 -3.61
CA SER A 39 -27.74 3.76 -4.11
C SER A 39 -27.51 2.27 -3.82
N ASN A 40 -26.48 1.90 -3.04
CA ASN A 40 -26.11 0.51 -2.73
C ASN A 40 -25.81 -0.39 -3.95
N ILE A 41 -25.50 0.21 -5.11
CA ILE A 41 -25.03 -0.52 -6.30
C ILE A 41 -23.59 -1.00 -6.07
N ASN A 42 -22.75 -0.11 -5.53
CA ASN A 42 -21.40 -0.41 -5.08
C ASN A 42 -21.29 -0.25 -3.57
N ARG A 43 -20.44 -1.04 -2.92
CA ARG A 43 -20.20 -0.91 -1.46
C ARG A 43 -19.38 0.32 -1.10
N HIS A 44 -18.45 0.68 -1.98
CA HIS A 44 -17.53 1.77 -1.75
C HIS A 44 -16.99 2.34 -3.06
N CYS A 45 -16.40 3.53 -2.99
CA CYS A 45 -15.65 4.12 -4.09
C CYS A 45 -14.42 4.88 -3.57
N PHE A 46 -13.34 4.83 -4.35
CA PHE A 46 -12.25 5.80 -4.26
C PHE A 46 -12.60 6.97 -5.18
N GLY A 47 -12.10 8.17 -4.91
CA GLY A 47 -12.23 9.31 -5.80
C GLY A 47 -11.05 10.27 -5.71
N VAL A 48 -10.83 11.01 -6.80
CA VAL A 48 -9.75 12.00 -6.93
C VAL A 48 -10.32 13.23 -7.64
N LYS A 49 -10.10 14.42 -7.10
CA LYS A 49 -10.32 15.69 -7.79
C LYS A 49 -8.99 16.43 -7.88
N LEU A 50 -8.62 16.87 -9.08
CA LEU A 50 -7.41 17.66 -9.33
C LEU A 50 -7.81 19.11 -9.54
N PHE A 51 -7.21 20.00 -8.76
CA PHE A 51 -7.33 21.45 -8.87
C PHE A 51 -6.03 22.00 -9.42
N ASP A 52 -6.16 22.79 -10.47
CA ASP A 52 -5.05 23.31 -11.26
C ASP A 52 -5.29 24.80 -11.45
N ASP A 53 -4.80 25.59 -10.50
CA ASP A 53 -5.07 27.01 -10.36
C ASP A 53 -3.76 27.82 -10.26
N GLU A 54 -3.87 29.11 -9.98
CA GLU A 54 -2.72 30.00 -9.84
C GLU A 54 -1.83 29.65 -8.63
N ASN A 55 -2.35 28.91 -7.65
CA ASN A 55 -1.64 28.50 -6.44
C ASN A 55 -0.89 27.18 -6.61
N GLY A 56 -1.21 26.40 -7.65
CA GLY A 56 -0.47 25.18 -8.01
C GLY A 56 -1.38 24.00 -8.34
N LEU A 57 -0.87 22.79 -8.09
CA LEU A 57 -1.59 21.54 -8.31
C LEU A 57 -2.02 20.97 -6.95
N ALA A 58 -3.26 21.21 -6.56
CA ALA A 58 -3.85 20.60 -5.38
C ALA A 58 -4.70 19.39 -5.78
N VAL A 59 -4.80 18.42 -4.88
CA VAL A 59 -5.58 17.20 -5.10
C VAL A 59 -6.39 16.86 -3.86
N GLU A 60 -7.65 16.55 -4.08
CA GLU A 60 -8.51 15.92 -3.07
C GLU A 60 -8.62 14.44 -3.38
N MET A 61 -8.40 13.61 -2.38
CA MET A 61 -8.52 12.16 -2.49
C MET A 61 -9.45 11.66 -1.40
N TYR A 62 -10.52 10.97 -1.79
CA TYR A 62 -11.54 10.50 -0.85
C TYR A 62 -11.85 9.02 -1.01
N TYR A 63 -12.35 8.42 0.06
CA TYR A 63 -12.93 7.09 0.10
C TYR A 63 -14.30 7.17 0.76
N ILE A 64 -15.31 6.60 0.10
CA ILE A 64 -16.69 6.58 0.62
C ILE A 64 -17.15 5.13 0.67
N ASN A 65 -17.81 4.74 1.75
CA ASN A 65 -18.29 3.40 2.02
C ASN A 65 -19.72 3.43 2.58
N ASN A 66 -20.50 2.39 2.27
CA ASN A 66 -21.88 2.22 2.73
C ASN A 66 -22.16 0.79 3.22
N ASP A 67 -21.20 0.13 3.88
CA ASP A 67 -21.38 -1.24 4.38
C ASP A 67 -22.26 -1.32 5.64
N SER A 68 -22.18 -0.32 6.51
CA SER A 68 -22.97 -0.25 7.76
C SER A 68 -23.68 1.10 7.92
N LYS A 69 -22.96 2.17 7.62
CA LYS A 69 -23.46 3.54 7.54
C LYS A 69 -22.71 4.23 6.40
N LEU A 70 -23.40 5.11 5.69
CA LEU A 70 -22.77 5.98 4.71
C LEU A 70 -21.78 6.91 5.44
N LYS A 71 -20.50 6.72 5.16
CA LYS A 71 -19.39 7.52 5.71
C LYS A 71 -18.22 7.55 4.73
N GLY A 72 -17.33 8.50 4.91
CA GLY A 72 -16.11 8.56 4.13
C GLY A 72 -15.03 9.36 4.83
N ASP A 73 -13.84 9.35 4.24
CA ASP A 73 -12.75 10.23 4.64
C ASP A 73 -12.12 10.84 3.38
N ILE A 74 -11.56 12.03 3.54
CA ILE A 74 -10.93 12.82 2.48
C ILE A 74 -9.61 13.38 2.98
N ILE A 75 -8.64 13.47 2.08
CA ILE A 75 -7.40 14.22 2.30
C ILE A 75 -7.17 15.22 1.17
N CYS A 76 -6.76 16.44 1.55
CA CYS A 76 -6.38 17.50 0.61
C CYS A 76 -4.86 17.65 0.59
N LEU A 77 -4.23 17.56 -0.57
CA LEU A 77 -2.77 17.55 -0.71
C LEU A 77 -2.31 18.52 -1.81
N ASP A 78 -1.14 19.14 -1.64
CA ASP A 78 -0.41 19.80 -2.71
C ASP A 78 0.56 18.80 -3.35
N LEU A 79 0.57 18.68 -4.68
CA LEU A 79 1.47 17.77 -5.40
C LEU A 79 2.95 18.19 -5.33
N ASN A 80 3.21 19.47 -5.04
CA ASN A 80 4.57 19.99 -4.85
C ASN A 80 5.06 19.84 -3.40
N ASP A 81 4.19 19.39 -2.50
CA ASP A 81 4.55 19.15 -1.12
C ASP A 81 5.62 18.04 -1.02
N PRO A 82 6.78 18.29 -0.37
CA PRO A 82 7.79 17.26 -0.17
C PRO A 82 7.26 16.02 0.58
N ASP A 83 6.21 16.19 1.39
CA ASP A 83 5.58 15.13 2.20
C ASP A 83 4.40 14.45 1.53
N TYR A 84 4.02 14.87 0.32
CA TYR A 84 2.86 14.34 -0.42
C TYR A 84 2.76 12.81 -0.34
N PHE A 85 3.89 12.13 -0.56
CA PHE A 85 3.93 10.66 -0.56
C PHE A 85 3.64 10.07 0.82
N GLN A 86 4.24 10.63 1.87
CA GLN A 86 4.09 10.18 3.25
C GLN A 86 2.66 10.45 3.75
N LEU A 87 2.13 11.64 3.48
CA LEU A 87 0.77 12.04 3.86
C LEU A 87 -0.29 11.14 3.20
N LEU A 88 -0.16 10.89 1.89
CA LEU A 88 -1.08 9.99 1.19
C LEU A 88 -0.96 8.54 1.68
N LEU A 89 0.25 8.05 1.96
CA LEU A 89 0.41 6.70 2.52
C LEU A 89 -0.22 6.62 3.91
N GLN A 90 -0.04 7.63 4.75
CA GLN A 90 -0.68 7.71 6.07
C GLN A 90 -2.21 7.71 5.97
N PHE A 91 -2.76 8.45 5.01
CA PHE A 91 -4.20 8.41 4.72
C PHE A 91 -4.67 7.01 4.35
N CYS A 92 -3.94 6.32 3.47
CA CYS A 92 -4.29 4.95 3.08
C CYS A 92 -4.16 3.95 4.24
N VAL A 93 -3.27 4.18 5.20
CA VAL A 93 -3.18 3.40 6.44
C VAL A 93 -4.41 3.65 7.32
N LEU A 94 -4.81 4.91 7.50
CA LEU A 94 -6.05 5.26 8.21
C LEU A 94 -7.26 4.56 7.58
N LEU A 95 -7.39 4.61 6.24
CA LEU A 95 -8.46 3.93 5.53
C LEU A 95 -8.44 2.40 5.78
N SER A 96 -7.25 1.78 5.80
CA SER A 96 -7.15 0.33 6.07
C SER A 96 -7.48 -0.06 7.51
N ASP A 97 -7.38 0.87 8.46
CA ASP A 97 -7.75 0.66 9.86
C ASP A 97 -9.26 0.88 10.08
N ASP A 98 -9.87 1.82 9.35
CA ASP A 98 -11.27 2.26 9.57
C ASP A 98 -12.30 1.57 8.66
N TYR A 99 -11.86 0.92 7.59
CA TYR A 99 -12.71 0.28 6.59
C TYR A 99 -12.27 -1.15 6.28
N ASP A 100 -13.16 -2.09 6.58
CA ASP A 100 -12.94 -3.50 6.30
C ASP A 100 -12.70 -3.73 4.80
N GLY A 101 -11.65 -4.47 4.49
CA GLY A 101 -11.33 -4.86 3.12
C GLY A 101 -10.42 -3.89 2.37
N VAL A 102 -10.16 -2.70 2.90
CA VAL A 102 -9.18 -1.76 2.33
C VAL A 102 -7.75 -2.23 2.60
N ASP A 103 -6.93 -2.29 1.55
CA ASP A 103 -5.49 -2.51 1.63
C ASP A 103 -4.76 -1.19 1.36
N SER A 104 -3.85 -0.80 2.24
CA SER A 104 -3.22 0.53 2.20
C SER A 104 -2.36 0.76 0.95
N ILE A 105 -1.60 -0.26 0.51
CA ILE A 105 -0.76 -0.16 -0.70
C ILE A 105 -1.63 -0.11 -1.96
N ASN A 106 -2.68 -0.93 -2.01
CA ASN A 106 -3.62 -0.95 -3.11
C ASN A 106 -4.39 0.38 -3.21
N ALA A 107 -4.90 0.90 -2.08
CA ALA A 107 -5.55 2.20 -2.01
C ALA A 107 -4.63 3.32 -2.54
N PHE A 108 -3.38 3.34 -2.06
CA PHE A 108 -2.37 4.30 -2.53
C PHE A 108 -2.19 4.22 -4.05
N ASN A 109 -1.98 3.03 -4.59
CA ASN A 109 -1.78 2.85 -6.03
C ASN A 109 -3.03 3.19 -6.86
N ILE A 110 -4.24 2.93 -6.34
CA ILE A 110 -5.50 3.35 -6.98
C ILE A 110 -5.55 4.88 -7.08
N TYR A 111 -5.24 5.59 -6.00
CA TYR A 111 -5.20 7.05 -6.00
C TYR A 111 -4.19 7.60 -6.99
N GLN A 112 -2.96 7.07 -6.99
CA GLN A 112 -1.92 7.49 -7.94
C GLN A 112 -2.32 7.23 -9.40
N THR A 113 -2.98 6.10 -9.68
CA THR A 113 -3.46 5.76 -11.03
C THR A 113 -4.54 6.74 -11.49
N ARG A 114 -5.48 7.09 -10.62
CA ARG A 114 -6.53 8.06 -10.93
C ARG A 114 -5.97 9.47 -11.10
N LEU A 115 -5.06 9.89 -10.21
CA LEU A 115 -4.36 11.16 -10.32
C LEU A 115 -3.64 11.27 -11.66
N ARG A 116 -2.92 10.23 -12.08
CA ARG A 116 -2.28 10.15 -13.40
C ARG A 116 -3.25 10.48 -14.53
N SER A 117 -4.44 9.86 -14.54
CA SER A 117 -5.46 10.13 -15.56
C SER A 117 -5.93 11.58 -15.58
N PHE A 118 -6.03 12.24 -14.41
CA PHE A 118 -6.37 13.66 -14.34
C PHE A 118 -5.22 14.56 -14.82
N LEU A 119 -3.99 14.27 -14.43
CA LEU A 119 -2.80 15.01 -14.88
C LEU A 119 -2.62 14.92 -16.41
N GLU A 120 -2.81 13.74 -16.99
CA GLU A 120 -2.76 13.54 -18.44
C GLU A 120 -3.87 14.35 -19.15
N LYS A 121 -5.10 14.36 -18.61
CA LYS A 121 -6.20 15.21 -19.11
C LYS A 121 -5.89 16.71 -19.01
N SER A 122 -5.19 17.14 -17.95
CA SER A 122 -4.73 18.52 -17.76
C SER A 122 -3.50 18.89 -18.60
N GLY A 123 -3.01 17.97 -19.45
CA GLY A 123 -1.95 18.23 -20.43
C GLY A 123 -0.53 17.97 -19.94
N PHE A 124 -0.34 17.24 -18.84
CA PHE A 124 0.97 16.77 -18.39
C PHE A 124 1.36 15.47 -19.10
N HIS A 125 2.66 15.25 -19.31
CA HIS A 125 3.15 13.90 -19.53
C HIS A 125 3.39 13.25 -18.19
N THR A 126 2.87 12.05 -17.99
CA THR A 126 3.17 11.29 -16.78
C THR A 126 3.98 10.05 -17.10
N THR A 127 4.93 9.74 -16.22
CA THR A 127 5.57 8.44 -16.12
C THR A 127 5.35 7.91 -14.71
N THR A 128 5.50 6.61 -14.50
CA THR A 128 5.42 6.00 -13.17
C THR A 128 6.79 5.49 -12.72
N SER A 129 6.99 5.45 -11.40
CA SER A 129 8.19 4.83 -10.81
C SER A 129 8.37 3.36 -11.21
N LEU A 130 7.29 2.63 -11.50
CA LEU A 130 7.33 1.23 -11.95
C LEU A 130 7.78 1.10 -13.41
N GLU A 131 7.25 1.93 -14.31
CA GLU A 131 7.68 1.96 -15.71
C GLU A 131 9.16 2.32 -15.81
N LEU A 132 9.61 3.33 -15.05
CA LEU A 132 11.00 3.78 -15.06
C LEU A 132 11.99 2.72 -14.56
N LYS A 133 11.58 1.80 -13.68
CA LYS A 133 12.45 0.68 -13.25
C LYS A 133 12.87 -0.21 -14.41
N MET A 134 12.02 -0.39 -15.42
CA MET A 134 12.33 -1.21 -16.59
C MET A 134 13.46 -0.63 -17.45
N PHE A 135 13.78 0.64 -17.26
CA PHE A 135 14.77 1.38 -18.04
C PHE A 135 16.00 1.81 -17.22
N LYS A 136 16.15 1.37 -15.96
CA LYS A 136 17.25 1.79 -15.08
C LYS A 136 18.65 1.62 -15.67
N ASP A 137 18.84 0.64 -16.55
CA ASP A 137 20.12 0.33 -17.19
C ASP A 137 20.18 0.76 -18.68
N ASN A 138 19.14 1.42 -19.20
CA ASN A 138 19.06 1.85 -20.59
C ASN A 138 18.96 3.38 -20.68
N HIS A 139 19.82 4.00 -21.48
CA HIS A 139 19.70 5.42 -21.83
C HIS A 139 18.54 5.63 -22.82
N THR A 140 17.30 5.44 -22.35
CA THR A 140 16.11 5.59 -23.17
C THR A 140 15.69 7.06 -23.23
N VAL A 141 15.74 7.64 -24.43
CA VAL A 141 15.25 9.00 -24.68
C VAL A 141 13.74 8.94 -24.92
N PHE A 142 12.95 9.48 -24.00
CA PHE A 142 11.51 9.66 -24.21
C PHE A 142 11.26 10.88 -25.11
N ALA A 143 10.98 10.64 -26.38
CA ALA A 143 10.55 11.69 -27.30
C ALA A 143 9.04 11.94 -27.13
N SER A 144 8.67 13.06 -26.50
CA SER A 144 7.25 13.46 -26.42
C SER A 144 6.87 14.29 -27.65
N ALA A 145 5.98 13.75 -28.48
CA ALA A 145 5.36 14.50 -29.55
C ALA A 145 4.29 15.46 -28.98
N SER A 146 4.57 16.76 -29.09
CA SER A 146 3.67 17.92 -28.92
C SER A 146 3.26 18.36 -27.50
N LYS A 147 3.11 19.69 -27.39
CA LYS A 147 2.63 20.58 -26.30
C LYS A 147 2.19 19.90 -25.00
N LYS A 148 3.12 19.76 -24.04
CA LYS A 148 2.79 19.34 -22.66
C LYS A 148 3.31 20.37 -21.66
N ARG A 149 2.52 20.62 -20.62
CA ARG A 149 2.85 21.58 -19.54
C ARG A 149 4.08 21.17 -18.73
N GLY A 150 4.50 19.91 -18.85
CA GLY A 150 5.69 19.38 -18.21
C GLY A 150 5.63 17.87 -18.12
N PHE A 151 6.58 17.31 -17.37
CA PHE A 151 6.65 15.89 -17.01
C PHE A 151 6.40 15.75 -15.51
N ILE A 152 5.51 14.85 -15.12
CA ILE A 152 5.28 14.48 -13.73
C ILE A 152 5.55 12.99 -13.56
N ASN A 153 6.45 12.66 -12.64
CA ASN A 153 6.68 11.27 -12.25
C ASN A 153 5.74 10.90 -11.09
N VAL A 154 4.73 10.10 -11.39
CA VAL A 154 3.76 9.60 -10.43
C VAL A 154 4.38 8.41 -9.69
N LYS A 155 4.72 8.61 -8.41
CA LYS A 155 5.32 7.57 -7.57
C LYS A 155 4.27 6.52 -7.22
N MET A 156 4.48 5.28 -7.64
CA MET A 156 3.72 4.11 -7.25
C MET A 156 4.53 3.23 -6.28
N ILE A 157 3.82 2.45 -5.45
CA ILE A 157 4.42 1.48 -4.54
C ILE A 157 4.46 0.12 -5.23
N ASP A 158 5.66 -0.42 -5.37
CA ASP A 158 5.87 -1.84 -5.67
C ASP A 158 5.63 -2.64 -4.40
N ARG A 159 4.53 -3.40 -4.35
CA ARG A 159 4.09 -4.08 -3.14
C ARG A 159 5.12 -5.10 -2.63
N VAL A 160 5.68 -5.90 -3.54
CA VAL A 160 6.65 -6.93 -3.18
C VAL A 160 7.93 -6.28 -2.65
N GLU A 161 8.47 -5.27 -3.35
CA GLU A 161 9.66 -4.57 -2.89
C GLU A 161 9.42 -3.81 -1.59
N PHE A 162 8.24 -3.20 -1.42
CA PHE A 162 7.85 -2.52 -0.20
C PHE A 162 7.88 -3.46 1.00
N TYR A 163 7.21 -4.61 0.92
CA TYR A 163 7.19 -5.57 2.03
C TYR A 163 8.57 -6.19 2.28
N ARG A 164 9.37 -6.46 1.24
CA ARG A 164 10.75 -6.91 1.43
C ARG A 164 11.58 -5.88 2.19
N LYS A 165 11.48 -4.60 1.83
CA LYS A 165 12.15 -3.50 2.55
C LYS A 165 11.64 -3.33 3.97
N PHE A 166 10.32 -3.49 4.18
CA PHE A 166 9.71 -3.45 5.51
C PHE A 166 10.37 -4.44 6.46
N TYR A 167 10.66 -5.66 6.00
CA TYR A 167 11.38 -6.69 6.77
C TYR A 167 12.90 -6.67 6.56
N ASN A 168 13.48 -5.51 6.23
CA ASN A 168 14.93 -5.31 6.07
C ASN A 168 15.58 -6.30 5.09
N ASN A 169 14.85 -6.72 4.06
CA ASN A 169 15.23 -7.72 3.06
C ASN A 169 15.66 -9.07 3.67
N ASN A 170 15.13 -9.44 4.84
CA ASN A 170 15.49 -10.69 5.51
C ASN A 170 15.09 -11.97 4.73
N TYR A 171 14.27 -11.86 3.69
CA TYR A 171 13.97 -12.97 2.78
C TYR A 171 15.23 -13.53 2.07
N LEU A 172 16.32 -12.76 2.02
CA LEU A 172 17.62 -13.17 1.48
C LEU A 172 18.47 -14.00 2.47
N THR A 173 17.92 -14.34 3.65
CA THR A 173 18.61 -15.15 4.66
C THR A 173 19.10 -16.48 4.07
N GLU A 174 20.32 -16.88 4.45
CA GLU A 174 20.91 -18.15 4.02
C GLU A 174 20.08 -19.36 4.54
N ILE A 175 19.87 -20.33 3.65
CA ILE A 175 19.02 -21.50 3.90
C ILE A 175 19.87 -22.74 4.11
N PHE A 176 19.70 -23.37 5.28
CA PHE A 176 20.36 -24.60 5.69
C PHE A 176 19.36 -25.77 5.67
N PRO A 177 19.63 -26.88 4.93
CA PRO A 177 18.66 -27.97 4.72
C PRO A 177 18.14 -28.66 5.98
N GLU A 178 18.90 -28.63 7.07
CA GLU A 178 18.59 -29.25 8.36
C GLU A 178 17.78 -28.35 9.30
N LYS A 179 17.62 -27.07 8.94
CA LYS A 179 16.88 -26.08 9.74
C LYS A 179 15.45 -25.92 9.23
N ASP A 180 14.56 -25.56 10.15
CA ASP A 180 13.20 -25.15 9.84
C ASP A 180 13.15 -23.63 9.67
N TYR A 181 12.26 -23.18 8.79
CA TYR A 181 12.03 -21.77 8.55
C TYR A 181 10.55 -21.45 8.62
N VAL A 182 10.23 -20.30 9.20
CA VAL A 182 8.94 -19.63 9.06
C VAL A 182 9.09 -18.52 8.04
N TYR A 183 8.15 -18.39 7.12
CA TYR A 183 8.18 -17.38 6.06
C TYR A 183 6.86 -16.63 5.95
N LEU A 184 6.94 -15.42 5.40
CA LEU A 184 5.81 -14.70 4.84
C LEU A 184 5.92 -14.65 3.33
N MET A 185 4.81 -14.94 2.65
CA MET A 185 4.67 -14.67 1.22
C MET A 185 3.47 -13.76 1.00
N VAL A 186 3.60 -12.79 0.09
CA VAL A 186 2.48 -11.96 -0.37
C VAL A 186 1.98 -12.50 -1.70
N ASN A 187 0.66 -12.52 -1.89
CA ASN A 187 0.07 -12.64 -3.22
C ASN A 187 -0.14 -11.21 -3.77
N ASP A 188 0.53 -10.89 -4.88
CA ASP A 188 0.56 -9.54 -5.44
C ASP A 188 -0.76 -9.11 -6.09
N ASP A 189 -1.69 -10.02 -6.37
CA ASP A 189 -3.01 -9.64 -6.88
C ASP A 189 -3.97 -9.26 -5.74
N THR A 190 -3.89 -9.97 -4.62
CA THR A 190 -4.88 -9.87 -3.53
C THR A 190 -4.38 -9.13 -2.29
N SER A 191 -3.06 -8.90 -2.18
CA SER A 191 -2.37 -8.40 -0.99
C SER A 191 -2.47 -9.33 0.23
N PHE A 192 -3.02 -10.54 0.10
CA PHE A 192 -3.08 -11.49 1.19
C PHE A 192 -1.69 -12.03 1.50
N ILE A 193 -1.44 -12.27 2.79
CA ILE A 193 -0.17 -12.74 3.29
C ILE A 193 -0.33 -14.17 3.79
N LYS A 194 0.51 -15.05 3.26
CA LYS A 194 0.65 -16.42 3.70
C LYS A 194 1.67 -16.50 4.81
N ILE A 195 1.31 -17.14 5.92
CA ILE A 195 2.25 -17.51 6.99
C ILE A 195 2.51 -19.02 6.86
N GLY A 196 3.74 -19.43 6.54
CA GLY A 196 4.03 -20.85 6.31
C GLY A 196 5.39 -21.28 6.85
N THR A 197 5.65 -22.59 6.77
CA THR A 197 6.95 -23.18 7.15
C THR A 197 7.51 -24.10 6.08
N SER A 198 8.84 -24.19 6.01
CA SER A 198 9.54 -25.12 5.12
C SER A 198 11.00 -25.27 5.51
N LYS A 199 11.60 -26.43 5.21
CA LYS A 199 13.07 -26.62 5.22
C LYS A 199 13.74 -26.09 3.95
N LYS A 200 12.95 -25.92 2.87
CA LYS A 200 13.41 -25.44 1.56
C LYS A 200 12.46 -24.34 1.06
N PRO A 201 12.45 -23.16 1.71
CA PRO A 201 11.47 -22.10 1.41
C PRO A 201 11.56 -21.61 -0.04
N ASN A 202 12.75 -21.52 -0.65
CA ASN A 202 12.89 -21.16 -2.08
C ASN A 202 12.25 -22.17 -3.03
N PHE A 203 12.35 -23.48 -2.72
CA PHE A 203 11.66 -24.50 -3.51
C PHE A 203 10.14 -24.42 -3.31
N ARG A 204 9.71 -24.11 -2.08
CA ARG A 204 8.30 -23.93 -1.74
C ARG A 204 7.68 -22.76 -2.47
N GLU A 205 8.38 -21.62 -2.57
CA GLU A 205 7.96 -20.45 -3.36
C GLU A 205 7.74 -20.84 -4.82
N LYS A 206 8.74 -21.46 -5.48
CA LYS A 206 8.62 -21.93 -6.87
C LYS A 206 7.45 -22.89 -7.09
N THR A 207 7.23 -23.79 -6.14
CA THR A 207 6.11 -24.76 -6.21
C THR A 207 4.75 -24.06 -6.08
N LEU A 208 4.66 -22.98 -5.30
CA LEU A 208 3.44 -22.19 -5.20
C LEU A 208 3.24 -21.33 -6.45
N GLN A 209 4.32 -20.75 -6.98
CA GLN A 209 4.32 -19.95 -8.21
C GLN A 209 3.89 -20.74 -9.45
N SER A 210 4.08 -22.07 -9.47
CA SER A 210 3.55 -22.89 -10.57
C SER A 210 2.03 -23.00 -10.56
N GLN A 211 1.37 -22.65 -9.45
CA GLN A 211 -0.10 -22.56 -9.35
C GLN A 211 -0.57 -21.10 -9.40
N GLU A 212 0.11 -20.21 -8.70
CA GLU A 212 -0.19 -18.78 -8.59
C GLU A 212 1.11 -17.97 -8.76
N PRO A 213 1.44 -17.50 -9.99
CA PRO A 213 2.76 -16.93 -10.31
C PRO A 213 3.09 -15.65 -9.53
N ASN A 214 2.06 -14.96 -9.02
CA ASN A 214 2.18 -13.67 -8.34
C ASN A 214 2.41 -13.80 -6.82
N ILE A 215 2.79 -14.99 -6.35
CA ILE A 215 3.18 -15.20 -4.94
C ILE A 215 4.68 -14.94 -4.80
N HIS A 216 5.05 -14.08 -3.86
CA HIS A 216 6.44 -13.73 -3.61
C HIS A 216 6.79 -13.79 -2.13
N MET A 217 7.96 -14.34 -1.81
CA MET A 217 8.52 -14.30 -0.46
C MET A 217 8.94 -12.86 -0.10
N ILE A 218 8.45 -12.42 1.05
CA ILE A 218 8.71 -11.07 1.58
C ILE A 218 9.47 -11.10 2.91
N ALA A 219 9.38 -12.20 3.66
CA ALA A 219 10.15 -12.37 4.88
C ALA A 219 10.48 -13.83 5.19
N LEU A 220 11.59 -14.06 5.91
CA LEU A 220 12.08 -15.39 6.25
C LEU A 220 12.82 -15.39 7.60
N TRP A 221 12.52 -16.35 8.48
CA TRP A 221 13.21 -16.54 9.76
C TRP A 221 13.58 -18.02 9.97
N CYS A 222 14.84 -18.28 10.31
CA CYS A 222 15.33 -19.60 10.73
C CYS A 222 14.90 -19.86 12.19
N CYS A 223 13.90 -20.73 12.39
CA CYS A 223 13.29 -20.94 13.71
C CYS A 223 12.44 -22.22 13.76
N ASP A 224 12.02 -22.62 14.97
CA ASP A 224 11.13 -23.77 15.16
C ASP A 224 9.76 -23.50 14.53
N LYS A 225 9.24 -24.47 13.77
CA LYS A 225 7.91 -24.45 13.15
C LYS A 225 6.76 -24.19 14.12
N LYS A 226 6.93 -24.39 15.42
CA LYS A 226 5.92 -24.03 16.44
C LYS A 226 5.54 -22.54 16.40
N LEU A 227 6.46 -21.66 16.01
CA LEU A 227 6.16 -20.22 15.91
C LEU A 227 5.13 -19.91 14.82
N GLU A 228 5.04 -20.70 13.75
CA GLU A 228 3.98 -20.54 12.76
C GLU A 228 2.60 -20.80 13.36
N LYS A 229 2.46 -21.83 14.22
CA LYS A 229 1.19 -22.12 14.90
C LYS A 229 0.79 -21.00 15.86
N GLU A 230 1.76 -20.40 16.54
CA GLU A 230 1.52 -19.25 17.42
C GLU A 230 1.02 -18.04 16.61
N LEU A 231 1.68 -17.73 15.48
CA LEU A 231 1.25 -16.67 14.56
C LEU A 231 -0.16 -16.94 14.00
N HIS A 232 -0.42 -18.16 13.55
CA HIS A 232 -1.73 -18.56 13.03
C HIS A 232 -2.85 -18.42 14.06
N SER A 233 -2.55 -18.72 15.33
CA SER A 233 -3.49 -18.58 16.44
C SER A 233 -3.72 -17.10 16.76
N LYS A 234 -2.65 -16.31 16.79
CA LYS A 234 -2.70 -14.87 17.05
C LYS A 234 -3.53 -14.11 16.02
N PHE A 235 -3.40 -14.46 14.74
CA PHE A 235 -4.11 -13.80 13.64
C PHE A 235 -5.32 -14.60 13.13
N ALA A 236 -5.87 -15.52 13.93
CA ALA A 236 -6.98 -16.38 13.51
C ALA A 236 -8.21 -15.60 13.02
N VAL A 237 -8.52 -14.45 13.65
CA VAL A 237 -9.64 -13.58 13.26
C VAL A 237 -9.44 -12.89 11.91
N LYS A 238 -8.20 -12.82 11.42
CA LYS A 238 -7.81 -12.20 10.14
C LYS A 238 -7.56 -13.24 9.04
N ARG A 239 -7.82 -14.52 9.34
CA ARG A 239 -7.62 -15.63 8.41
C ARG A 239 -8.73 -15.61 7.35
N ILE A 240 -8.33 -15.59 6.08
CA ILE A 240 -9.26 -15.66 4.95
C ILE A 240 -9.52 -17.11 4.58
N ARG A 241 -8.46 -17.87 4.28
CA ARG A 241 -8.56 -19.29 3.90
C ARG A 241 -7.23 -20.00 4.10
N GLY A 242 -7.27 -21.15 4.77
CA GLY A 242 -6.07 -21.96 5.02
C GLY A 242 -5.01 -21.15 5.77
N GLU A 243 -3.86 -20.94 5.13
CA GLU A 243 -2.72 -20.22 5.71
C GLU A 243 -2.63 -18.75 5.23
N TRP A 244 -3.69 -18.22 4.59
CA TRP A 244 -3.74 -16.86 4.06
C TRP A 244 -4.51 -15.92 5.00
N PHE A 245 -3.92 -14.76 5.25
CA PHE A 245 -4.39 -13.76 6.19
C PHE A 245 -4.45 -12.38 5.52
N ARG A 246 -5.42 -11.56 5.95
CA ARG A 246 -5.47 -10.13 5.63
C ARG A 246 -4.83 -9.36 6.79
N LEU A 247 -3.58 -8.96 6.63
CA LEU A 247 -2.79 -8.32 7.69
C LEU A 247 -2.57 -6.85 7.37
N SER A 248 -2.79 -5.97 8.35
CA SER A 248 -2.47 -4.54 8.24
C SER A 248 -1.00 -4.27 8.59
N PHE A 249 -0.52 -3.04 8.35
CA PHE A 249 0.85 -2.68 8.73
C PHE A 249 1.13 -2.83 10.23
N LYS A 250 0.12 -2.59 11.09
CA LYS A 250 0.21 -2.84 12.54
C LYS A 250 0.45 -4.32 12.84
N ASP A 251 -0.26 -5.22 12.14
CA ASP A 251 -0.06 -6.66 12.28
C ASP A 251 1.33 -7.09 11.84
N LEU A 252 1.79 -6.58 10.69
CA LEU A 252 3.12 -6.88 10.16
C LEU A 252 4.22 -6.42 11.12
N LYS A 253 4.05 -5.23 11.72
CA LYS A 253 4.96 -4.75 12.75
C LYS A 253 4.96 -5.68 13.98
N HIS A 254 3.78 -6.12 14.42
CA HIS A 254 3.68 -7.10 15.50
C HIS A 254 4.33 -8.45 15.18
N ILE A 255 4.27 -8.90 13.92
CA ILE A 255 4.97 -10.12 13.49
C ILE A 255 6.47 -9.90 13.56
N GLU A 256 6.98 -8.79 13.03
CA GLU A 256 8.40 -8.45 13.09
C GLU A 256 8.91 -8.47 14.55
N ASP A 257 8.26 -7.71 15.42
CA ASP A 257 8.66 -7.59 16.83
C ASP A 257 8.59 -8.95 17.55
N PHE A 258 7.53 -9.73 17.29
CA PHE A 258 7.39 -11.09 17.82
C PHE A 258 8.54 -11.99 17.36
N MET A 259 8.83 -12.02 16.05
CA MET A 259 9.87 -12.89 15.49
C MET A 259 11.26 -12.48 15.96
N SER A 260 11.56 -11.18 16.01
CA SER A 260 12.83 -10.66 16.54
C SER A 260 13.04 -11.06 18.00
N SER A 261 11.99 -10.97 18.83
CA SER A 261 12.07 -11.39 20.25
C SER A 261 12.35 -12.89 20.43
N LYS A 262 11.89 -13.75 19.50
CA LYS A 262 12.02 -15.20 19.59
C LYS A 262 13.28 -15.75 18.93
N THR A 263 13.78 -15.08 17.90
CA THR A 263 14.94 -15.55 17.11
C THR A 263 16.25 -14.87 17.50
N GLY A 264 16.22 -13.89 18.39
CA GLY A 264 17.42 -13.18 18.85
C GLY A 264 18.06 -12.31 17.77
N THR A 265 17.39 -12.09 16.64
CA THR A 265 17.80 -11.08 15.66
C THR A 265 17.46 -9.70 16.21
N ALA A 266 18.41 -9.11 16.93
CA ALA A 266 18.39 -7.68 17.20
C ALA A 266 18.41 -6.96 15.85
N VAL A 267 17.37 -6.16 15.58
CA VAL A 267 17.36 -5.23 14.47
C VAL A 267 18.43 -4.19 14.78
N ASN A 268 19.58 -4.28 14.11
CA ASN A 268 20.51 -3.17 14.03
C ASN A 268 19.80 -2.05 13.26
N ASN A 269 19.19 -1.11 13.98
CA ASN A 269 18.79 0.19 13.45
C ASN A 269 20.06 0.95 13.04
N SER A 270 20.59 0.65 11.85
CA SER A 270 21.68 1.41 11.25
C SER A 270 21.33 1.76 9.81
N LEU A 271 20.26 2.55 9.65
CA LEU A 271 20.07 3.46 8.52
C LEU A 271 19.55 4.80 9.08
N ALA A 272 20.43 5.46 9.80
CA ALA A 272 20.40 6.91 10.02
C ALA A 272 21.83 7.43 9.79
N LYS A 273 22.24 7.47 8.52
CA LYS A 273 23.25 8.37 7.97
C LYS A 273 22.91 8.65 6.53
#